data_AF-A0A6I9ULE4-F1
#
_entry.id   AF-A0A6I9ULE4-F1
#
_cell.length_a   1.000
_cell.length_b   1.000
_cell.length_c   1.000
_cell.angle_alpha   90.00
_cell.angle_beta   90.00
_cell.angle_gamma   90.00
#
_symmetry.space_group_name_H-M   'P 1'
#
loop_
_entity.id
_entity.type
_entity.pdbx_description
1 polymer ?
#
loop_
_entity_poly.entity_id
_entity_poly.type
_entity_poly.pdbx_seq_one_letter_code
_entity_poly.pdbx_strand_id
1 'polypeptide(L)'
;MHGPRVAITLARFLPDGLVSVIRDGPGEAVVTALEQTTETPELVWTPAMAASLSAQIATMASDLYREQVKGRVVDWDVPEQASGQQEMRNEPQVGGICVRLFLKDSKFPLRNPNRFLEGLLDQYLTSIAASQYDGQAVDTELPLLLSAALVSLLRVYPALADHVGYLGYVPKVVSAVAYGASRETMASETYVSVDGSSQQISQTPQKRVRLSCLRVLHQFAGSTTCAEAMAATSVGTPQVVPLMKAIGWQGGSILALETLKRVVVAGN
;
A
#
# COMPACT_ATOMS: atom_id res chain seq x y z
N MET A 1 0.13 -27.85 -23.08
CA MET A 1 -0.57 -27.96 -21.78
C MET A 1 -1.20 -26.62 -21.48
N HIS A 2 -2.48 -26.44 -21.78
CA HIS A 2 -3.18 -25.18 -21.57
C HIS A 2 -4.29 -25.39 -20.55
N GLY A 3 -4.45 -24.46 -19.60
CA GLY A 3 -5.58 -24.45 -18.68
C GLY A 3 -5.31 -23.73 -17.35
N PRO A 4 -6.37 -23.39 -16.61
CA PRO A 4 -6.28 -22.64 -15.35
C PRO A 4 -5.35 -23.27 -14.31
N ARG A 5 -5.29 -24.61 -14.25
CA ARG A 5 -4.43 -25.35 -13.31
C ARG A 5 -2.94 -25.08 -13.53
N VAL A 6 -2.50 -24.91 -14.78
CA VAL A 6 -1.10 -24.62 -15.09
C VAL A 6 -0.74 -23.20 -14.65
N ALA A 7 -1.61 -22.23 -14.92
CA ALA A 7 -1.39 -20.84 -14.50
C ALA A 7 -1.34 -20.71 -12.96
N ILE A 8 -2.25 -21.38 -12.24
CA ILE A 8 -2.27 -21.41 -10.78
C ILE A 8 -0.98 -22.01 -10.23
N THR A 9 -0.47 -23.09 -10.83
CA THR A 9 0.78 -23.70 -10.41
C THR A 9 1.99 -22.82 -10.71
N LEU A 10 2.05 -22.17 -11.86
CA LEU A 10 3.13 -21.25 -12.21
C LEU A 10 3.15 -20.00 -11.33
N ALA A 11 1.97 -19.48 -10.94
CA ALA A 11 1.85 -18.33 -10.03
C ALA A 11 2.42 -18.58 -8.63
N ARG A 12 2.68 -19.85 -8.26
CA ARG A 12 3.41 -20.18 -7.02
C ARG A 12 4.90 -19.82 -7.12
N PHE A 13 5.46 -19.78 -8.32
CA PHE A 13 6.89 -19.62 -8.56
C PHE A 13 7.25 -18.30 -9.26
N LEU A 14 6.36 -17.83 -10.13
CA LEU A 14 6.60 -16.70 -11.01
C LEU A 14 5.64 -15.55 -10.70
N PRO A 15 6.08 -14.29 -10.84
CA PRO A 15 5.19 -13.14 -10.83
C PRO A 15 4.06 -13.26 -11.85
N ASP A 16 2.86 -12.76 -11.52
CA ASP A 16 1.67 -12.79 -12.38
C ASP A 16 1.92 -12.24 -13.79
N GLY A 17 2.78 -11.21 -13.91
CA GLY A 17 3.22 -10.65 -15.19
C GLY A 17 3.85 -11.71 -16.09
N LEU A 18 4.80 -12.50 -15.59
CA LEU A 18 5.43 -13.59 -16.33
C LEU A 18 4.47 -14.75 -16.59
N VAL A 19 3.61 -15.08 -15.63
CA VAL A 19 2.57 -16.12 -15.84
C VAL A 19 1.66 -15.75 -17.00
N SER A 20 1.29 -14.47 -17.14
CA SER A 20 0.48 -13.99 -18.26
C SER A 20 1.20 -14.10 -19.61
N VAL A 21 2.51 -13.79 -19.65
CA VAL A 21 3.34 -13.96 -20.85
C VAL A 21 3.45 -15.43 -21.25
N ILE A 22 3.63 -16.34 -20.27
CA ILE A 22 3.68 -17.78 -20.53
C ILE A 22 2.35 -18.32 -21.05
N ARG A 23 1.23 -17.80 -20.54
CA ARG A 23 -0.10 -18.26 -20.91
C ARG A 23 -0.50 -17.79 -22.32
N ASP A 24 -0.27 -16.52 -22.62
CA ASP A 24 -0.87 -15.84 -23.78
C ASP A 24 0.16 -15.49 -24.88
N GLY A 25 1.47 -15.55 -24.57
CA GLY A 25 2.54 -15.13 -25.46
C GLY A 25 3.12 -16.25 -26.33
N PRO A 26 3.77 -15.90 -27.46
CA PRO A 26 4.53 -16.86 -28.26
C PRO A 26 5.76 -17.37 -27.51
N GLY A 27 6.20 -18.60 -27.78
CA GLY A 27 7.30 -19.24 -27.03
C GLY A 27 8.59 -18.44 -26.98
N GLU A 28 8.96 -17.76 -28.06
CA GLU A 28 10.15 -16.90 -28.11
C GLU A 28 10.06 -15.70 -27.16
N ALA A 29 8.85 -15.13 -26.99
CA ALA A 29 8.64 -14.02 -26.06
C ALA A 29 8.73 -14.49 -24.60
N VAL A 30 8.34 -15.73 -24.32
CA VAL A 30 8.47 -16.33 -22.98
C VAL A 30 9.94 -16.50 -22.59
N VAL A 31 10.75 -17.07 -23.48
CA VAL A 31 12.20 -17.24 -23.25
C VAL A 31 12.85 -15.89 -23.04
N THR A 32 12.56 -14.94 -23.94
CA THR A 32 13.07 -13.57 -23.84
C THR A 32 12.70 -12.91 -22.51
N ALA A 33 11.45 -13.03 -22.07
CA ALA A 33 10.97 -12.44 -20.82
C ALA A 33 11.60 -13.07 -19.56
N LEU A 34 11.93 -14.37 -19.61
CA LEU A 34 12.61 -15.07 -18.51
C LEU A 34 14.10 -14.75 -18.44
N GLU A 35 14.76 -14.48 -19.57
CA GLU A 35 16.18 -14.14 -19.63
C GLU A 35 16.46 -12.66 -19.34
N GLN A 36 15.49 -11.78 -19.63
CA GLN A 36 15.62 -10.34 -19.43
C GLN A 36 15.35 -9.90 -17.99
N THR A 37 16.20 -9.02 -17.47
CA THR A 37 15.92 -8.30 -16.22
C THR A 37 14.80 -7.29 -16.45
N THR A 38 13.70 -7.42 -15.70
CA THR A 38 12.59 -6.47 -15.71
C THR A 38 12.35 -5.94 -14.30
N GLU A 39 12.52 -4.65 -14.10
CA GLU A 39 12.23 -3.98 -12.81
C GLU A 39 11.25 -2.84 -13.04
N THR A 40 9.97 -3.19 -13.11
CA THR A 40 8.86 -2.26 -13.25
C THR A 40 7.93 -2.38 -12.04
N PRO A 41 7.08 -1.37 -11.77
CA PRO A 41 6.13 -1.44 -10.67
C PRO A 41 5.24 -2.69 -10.72
N GLU A 42 4.83 -3.16 -11.89
CA GLU A 42 3.96 -4.35 -12.05
C GLU A 42 4.72 -5.69 -12.19
N LEU A 43 6.01 -5.63 -12.50
CA LEU A 43 6.82 -6.83 -12.73
C LEU A 43 8.25 -6.61 -12.28
N VAL A 44 8.64 -7.34 -11.24
CA VAL A 44 10.03 -7.44 -10.78
C VAL A 44 10.52 -8.85 -11.04
N TRP A 45 11.52 -8.95 -11.91
CA TRP A 45 12.19 -10.18 -12.31
C TRP A 45 13.67 -9.88 -12.52
N THR A 46 14.51 -10.37 -11.61
CA THR A 46 15.95 -10.15 -11.63
C THR A 46 16.71 -11.45 -11.89
N PRO A 47 17.97 -11.39 -12.34
CA PRO A 47 18.81 -12.58 -12.51
C PRO A 47 18.97 -13.37 -11.21
N ALA A 48 18.98 -12.69 -10.06
CA ALA A 48 19.02 -13.33 -8.75
C ALA A 48 17.73 -14.13 -8.47
N MET A 49 16.56 -13.58 -8.79
CA MET A 49 15.28 -14.30 -8.67
C MET A 49 15.23 -15.51 -9.61
N ALA A 50 15.70 -15.35 -10.85
CA ALA A 50 15.80 -16.44 -11.81
C ALA A 50 16.73 -17.57 -11.33
N ALA A 51 17.90 -17.21 -10.78
CA ALA A 51 18.85 -18.15 -10.19
C ALA A 51 18.32 -18.84 -8.92
N SER A 52 17.62 -18.09 -8.06
CA SER A 52 16.98 -18.64 -6.85
C SER A 52 15.88 -19.64 -7.22
N LEU A 53 15.01 -19.28 -8.18
CA LEU A 53 13.98 -20.18 -8.67
C LEU A 53 14.57 -21.43 -9.33
N SER A 54 15.61 -21.28 -10.16
CA SER A 54 16.24 -22.43 -10.83
C SER A 54 16.89 -23.38 -9.82
N ALA A 55 17.56 -22.86 -8.78
CA ALA A 55 18.11 -23.66 -7.69
C ALA A 55 17.01 -24.38 -6.90
N GLN A 56 15.88 -23.72 -6.63
CA GLN A 56 14.73 -24.33 -5.96
C GLN A 56 14.13 -25.47 -6.79
N ILE A 57 13.87 -25.25 -8.07
CA ILE A 57 13.32 -26.28 -8.97
C ILE A 57 14.31 -27.46 -9.09
N ALA A 58 15.61 -27.19 -9.22
CA ALA A 58 16.63 -28.23 -9.29
C ALA A 58 16.69 -29.09 -8.01
N THR A 59 16.55 -28.46 -6.84
CA THR A 59 16.47 -29.17 -5.56
C THR A 59 15.23 -30.06 -5.49
N MET A 60 14.06 -29.52 -5.86
CA MET A 60 12.80 -30.28 -5.88
C MET A 60 12.85 -31.47 -6.84
N ALA A 61 13.42 -31.27 -8.04
CA ALA A 61 13.60 -32.34 -9.02
C ALA A 61 14.57 -33.43 -8.52
N SER A 62 15.68 -33.05 -7.88
CA SER A 62 16.65 -33.99 -7.31
C SER A 62 16.04 -34.82 -6.18
N ASP A 63 15.26 -34.18 -5.30
CA ASP A 63 14.56 -34.87 -4.22
C ASP A 63 13.52 -35.86 -4.76
N LEU A 64 12.73 -35.45 -5.76
CA LEU A 64 11.75 -36.33 -6.41
C LEU A 64 12.44 -37.53 -7.09
N TYR A 65 13.51 -37.29 -7.83
CA TYR A 65 14.29 -38.34 -8.49
C TYR A 65 14.83 -39.35 -7.47
N ARG A 66 15.40 -38.87 -6.35
CA ARG A 66 15.92 -39.74 -5.27
C ARG A 66 14.82 -40.62 -4.66
N GLU A 67 13.60 -40.10 -4.54
CA GLU A 67 12.47 -40.88 -4.03
C GLU A 67 11.93 -41.89 -5.05
N GLN A 68 11.91 -41.54 -6.34
CA GLN A 68 11.54 -42.45 -7.42
C GLN A 68 12.50 -43.65 -7.52
N VAL A 69 13.82 -43.41 -7.38
CA VAL A 69 14.84 -44.48 -7.40
C VAL A 69 14.63 -45.50 -6.26
N LYS A 70 13.99 -45.11 -5.15
CA LYS A 70 13.65 -46.02 -4.05
C LYS A 70 12.44 -46.92 -4.34
N GLY A 71 11.88 -46.86 -5.55
CA GLY A 71 10.76 -47.70 -5.98
C GLY A 71 9.38 -47.25 -5.49
N ARG A 72 9.27 -46.03 -4.93
CA ARG A 72 7.98 -45.45 -4.53
C ARG A 72 7.33 -44.74 -5.70
N VAL A 73 6.06 -45.05 -5.97
CA VAL A 73 5.19 -44.18 -6.78
C VAL A 73 4.86 -42.98 -5.92
N VAL A 74 5.55 -41.86 -6.14
CA VAL A 74 5.31 -40.62 -5.41
C VAL A 74 4.18 -39.87 -6.13
N ASP A 75 3.06 -39.69 -5.44
CA ASP A 75 2.06 -38.69 -5.82
C ASP A 75 2.64 -37.32 -5.46
N TRP A 76 3.30 -36.69 -6.44
CA TRP A 76 3.99 -35.44 -6.23
C TRP A 76 3.04 -34.28 -6.41
N ASP A 77 2.85 -33.51 -5.34
CA ASP A 77 2.22 -32.20 -5.40
C ASP A 77 3.25 -31.10 -5.16
N VAL A 78 2.98 -29.93 -5.72
CA VAL A 78 3.83 -28.75 -5.56
C VAL A 78 3.72 -28.27 -4.10
N PRO A 79 4.83 -28.18 -3.35
CA PRO A 79 4.83 -27.66 -1.99
C PRO A 79 4.13 -26.31 -1.90
N GLU A 80 3.32 -26.09 -0.86
CA GLU A 80 2.59 -24.83 -0.65
C GLU A 80 3.51 -23.61 -0.50
N GLN A 81 4.80 -23.82 -0.19
CA GLN A 81 5.78 -22.75 0.02
C GLN A 81 6.94 -22.87 -0.96
N ALA A 82 6.77 -22.29 -2.16
CA ALA A 82 7.89 -21.98 -3.02
C ALA A 82 8.66 -20.78 -2.43
N SER A 83 9.71 -21.10 -1.66
CA SER A 83 10.66 -20.20 -1.00
C SER A 83 11.16 -19.00 -1.83
N GLY A 84 11.09 -19.02 -3.17
CA GLY A 84 11.47 -17.88 -4.03
C GLY A 84 10.64 -16.61 -3.80
N GLN A 85 9.44 -16.72 -3.23
CA GLN A 85 8.64 -15.55 -2.84
C GLN A 85 9.11 -14.87 -1.55
N GLN A 86 10.05 -15.46 -0.79
CA GLN A 86 10.44 -14.95 0.53
C GLN A 86 11.30 -13.67 0.45
N GLU A 87 12.17 -13.52 -0.56
CA GLU A 87 12.97 -12.30 -0.77
C GLU A 87 12.10 -11.14 -1.28
N MET A 88 11.09 -11.44 -2.10
CA MET A 88 10.07 -10.47 -2.55
C MET A 88 9.13 -10.04 -1.42
N ARG A 89 8.97 -10.86 -0.37
CA ARG A 89 8.08 -10.62 0.78
C ARG A 89 8.48 -9.41 1.62
N ASN A 90 9.74 -8.97 1.54
CA ASN A 90 10.22 -7.78 2.26
C ASN A 90 9.88 -6.47 1.54
N GLU A 91 9.42 -6.52 0.29
CA GLU A 91 9.00 -5.33 -0.44
C GLU A 91 7.47 -5.18 -0.37
N PRO A 92 6.95 -4.02 0.06
CA PRO A 92 5.51 -3.82 0.17
C PRO A 92 4.90 -3.83 -1.22
N GLN A 93 4.13 -4.88 -1.50
CA GLN A 93 3.36 -5.04 -2.72
C GLN A 93 1.87 -4.88 -2.44
N VAL A 94 1.20 -4.18 -3.35
CA VAL A 94 -0.23 -3.87 -3.24
C VAL A 94 -0.88 -4.09 -4.60
N GLY A 95 -1.87 -4.97 -4.66
CA GLY A 95 -2.56 -5.26 -5.93
C GLY A 95 -1.63 -5.78 -7.04
N GLY A 96 -0.51 -6.42 -6.68
CA GLY A 96 0.52 -6.87 -7.62
C GLY A 96 1.53 -5.79 -8.03
N ILE A 97 1.50 -4.61 -7.41
CA ILE A 97 2.40 -3.51 -7.70
C ILE A 97 3.39 -3.30 -6.55
N CYS A 98 4.67 -3.24 -6.88
CA CYS A 98 5.72 -2.84 -5.97
C CYS A 98 5.64 -1.32 -5.69
N VAL A 99 5.32 -0.98 -4.44
CA VAL A 99 5.06 0.41 -4.03
C VAL A 99 6.31 1.29 -4.17
N ARG A 100 7.50 0.74 -3.88
CA ARG A 100 8.76 1.50 -3.96
C ARG A 100 9.16 1.82 -5.39
N LEU A 101 9.00 0.86 -6.30
CA LEU A 101 9.25 1.09 -7.73
C LEU A 101 8.24 2.07 -8.31
N PHE A 102 6.95 1.97 -7.93
CA PHE A 102 5.95 2.96 -8.33
C PHE A 102 6.32 4.37 -7.87
N LEU A 103 6.82 4.55 -6.64
CA LEU A 103 7.24 5.87 -6.16
C LEU A 103 8.46 6.42 -6.90
N LYS A 104 9.35 5.56 -7.43
CA LYS A 104 10.47 5.99 -8.29
C LYS A 104 9.98 6.50 -9.64
N ASP A 105 8.97 5.86 -10.22
CA ASP A 105 8.34 6.28 -11.48
C ASP A 105 6.80 6.29 -11.38
N SER A 106 6.28 7.33 -10.74
CA SER A 106 4.82 7.48 -10.50
C SER A 106 4.00 7.65 -11.78
N LYS A 107 4.64 7.95 -12.92
CA LYS A 107 3.99 8.12 -14.22
C LYS A 107 3.91 6.81 -15.01
N PHE A 108 4.46 5.72 -14.46
CA PHE A 108 4.37 4.41 -15.08
C PHE A 108 2.90 4.05 -15.38
N PRO A 109 2.60 3.60 -16.61
CA PRO A 109 1.23 3.25 -17.01
C PRO A 109 0.81 1.96 -16.31
N LEU A 110 -0.13 2.06 -15.37
CA LEU A 110 -0.69 0.91 -14.67
C LEU A 110 -1.83 0.28 -15.47
N ARG A 111 -1.84 -1.05 -15.56
CA ARG A 111 -2.91 -1.84 -16.21
C ARG A 111 -4.23 -1.70 -15.47
N ASN A 112 -4.20 -1.75 -14.13
CA ASN A 112 -5.38 -1.71 -13.27
C ASN A 112 -5.21 -0.71 -12.10
N PRO A 113 -5.25 0.61 -12.37
CA PRO A 113 -5.04 1.63 -11.34
C PRO A 113 -6.11 1.61 -10.24
N ASN A 114 -7.35 1.20 -10.54
CA ASN A 114 -8.42 1.02 -9.53
C ASN A 114 -8.07 -0.06 -8.50
N ARG A 115 -7.58 -1.22 -8.96
CA ARG A 115 -7.17 -2.33 -8.08
C ARG A 115 -6.00 -1.90 -7.18
N PHE A 116 -5.07 -1.12 -7.72
CA PHE A 116 -3.96 -0.59 -6.94
C PHE A 116 -4.44 0.39 -5.87
N LEU A 117 -5.34 1.32 -6.24
CA LEU A 117 -5.94 2.29 -5.32
C LEU A 117 -6.65 1.59 -4.16
N GLU A 118 -7.55 0.64 -4.45
CA GLU A 118 -8.30 -0.12 -3.44
C GLU A 118 -7.35 -0.85 -2.48
N GLY A 119 -6.37 -1.57 -3.02
CA GLY A 119 -5.37 -2.25 -2.21
C GLY A 119 -4.54 -1.29 -1.36
N LEU A 120 -4.20 -0.10 -1.88
CA LEU A 120 -3.43 0.89 -1.15
C LEU A 120 -4.24 1.44 0.03
N LEU A 121 -5.53 1.70 -0.18
CA LEU A 121 -6.42 2.20 0.86
C LEU A 121 -6.64 1.17 1.96
N ASP A 122 -6.89 -0.10 1.60
CA ASP A 122 -7.08 -1.19 2.56
C ASP A 122 -5.83 -1.44 3.39
N GLN A 123 -4.66 -1.53 2.74
CA GLN A 123 -3.39 -1.75 3.45
C GLN A 123 -2.99 -0.52 4.27
N TYR A 124 -3.25 0.69 3.77
CA TYR A 124 -2.98 1.93 4.51
C TYR A 124 -3.81 2.02 5.78
N LEU A 125 -5.14 1.83 5.70
CA LEU A 125 -6.03 1.83 6.86
C LEU A 125 -5.65 0.75 7.88
N THR A 126 -5.32 -0.46 7.41
CA THR A 126 -4.85 -1.55 8.26
C THR A 126 -3.55 -1.20 8.98
N SER A 127 -2.59 -0.61 8.26
CA SER A 127 -1.30 -0.19 8.83
C SER A 127 -1.45 0.95 9.85
N ILE A 128 -2.37 1.88 9.62
CA ILE A 128 -2.69 2.94 10.58
C ILE A 128 -3.30 2.33 11.84
N ALA A 129 -4.28 1.44 11.72
CA ALA A 129 -4.91 0.80 12.87
C ALA A 129 -3.87 0.01 13.71
N ALA A 130 -2.99 -0.76 13.07
CA ALA A 130 -1.89 -1.45 13.73
C ALA A 130 -0.97 -0.48 14.48
N SER A 131 -0.69 0.69 13.90
CA SER A 131 0.16 1.72 14.53
C SER A 131 -0.45 2.42 15.75
N GLN A 132 -1.77 2.27 15.96
CA GLN A 132 -2.50 2.94 17.04
C GLN A 132 -2.57 2.11 18.32
N TYR A 133 -2.56 0.78 18.21
CA TYR A 133 -2.78 -0.15 19.31
C TYR A 133 -1.52 -0.56 20.07
N ASP A 134 -0.32 -0.38 19.49
CA ASP A 134 0.89 -0.96 20.06
C ASP A 134 1.81 0.09 20.71
N GLY A 135 2.19 -0.17 21.97
CA GLY A 135 3.09 0.68 22.77
C GLY A 135 4.57 0.43 22.49
N GLN A 136 4.88 -0.52 21.62
CA GLN A 136 6.24 -0.80 21.14
C GLN A 136 6.53 -0.08 19.81
N ALA A 137 7.80 -0.06 19.40
CA ALA A 137 8.29 0.65 18.22
C ALA A 137 7.61 0.15 16.93
N VAL A 138 6.43 0.68 16.64
CA VAL A 138 5.68 0.37 15.43
C VAL A 138 6.50 0.79 14.22
N ASP A 139 6.58 -0.09 13.23
CA ASP A 139 7.02 0.25 11.89
C ASP A 139 6.09 1.33 11.29
N THR A 140 6.42 2.60 11.53
CA THR A 140 5.74 3.75 10.94
C THR A 140 6.13 3.99 9.50
N GLU A 141 7.12 3.28 8.97
CA GLU A 141 7.60 3.49 7.61
C GLU A 141 6.58 2.96 6.58
N LEU A 142 5.91 1.85 6.88
CA LEU A 142 4.87 1.29 6.01
C LEU A 142 3.68 2.25 5.77
N PRO A 143 2.97 2.78 6.80
CA PRO A 143 1.88 3.73 6.57
C PRO A 143 2.35 5.01 5.88
N LEU A 144 3.58 5.47 6.13
CA LEU A 144 4.15 6.63 5.45
C LEU A 144 4.40 6.35 3.96
N LEU A 145 4.98 5.19 3.64
CA LEU A 145 5.22 4.77 2.26
C LEU A 145 3.90 4.64 1.48
N LEU A 146 2.90 3.98 2.07
CA LEU A 146 1.57 3.81 1.46
C LEU A 146 0.87 5.15 1.25
N SER A 147 0.95 6.07 2.21
CA SER A 147 0.40 7.43 2.06
C SER A 147 1.07 8.21 0.93
N ALA A 148 2.38 8.08 0.76
CA ALA A 148 3.10 8.74 -0.32
C ALA A 148 2.71 8.19 -1.69
N ALA A 149 2.49 6.87 -1.77
CA ALA A 149 2.02 6.20 -2.98
C ALA A 149 0.59 6.61 -3.33
N LEU A 150 -0.31 6.66 -2.36
CA LEU A 150 -1.69 7.16 -2.53
C LEU A 150 -1.71 8.60 -3.08
N VAL A 151 -0.96 9.50 -2.45
CA VAL A 151 -0.90 10.90 -2.89
C VAL A 151 -0.31 11.02 -4.29
N SER A 152 0.74 10.25 -4.60
CA SER A 152 1.36 10.26 -5.93
C SER A 152 0.43 9.68 -7.00
N LEU A 153 -0.26 8.58 -6.69
CA LEU A 153 -1.23 7.95 -7.58
C LEU A 153 -2.37 8.91 -7.93
N LEU A 154 -2.99 9.54 -6.93
CA LEU A 154 -4.08 10.49 -7.14
C LEU A 154 -3.63 11.80 -7.80
N ARG A 155 -2.34 12.14 -7.73
CA ARG A 155 -1.78 13.27 -8.48
C ARG A 155 -1.65 12.96 -9.97
N VAL A 156 -1.25 11.73 -10.32
CA VAL A 156 -1.09 11.31 -11.72
C VAL A 156 -2.44 10.93 -12.33
N TYR A 157 -3.32 10.30 -11.56
CA TYR A 157 -4.63 9.83 -11.99
C TYR A 157 -5.75 10.43 -11.11
N PRO A 158 -6.05 11.74 -11.24
CA PRO A 158 -7.01 12.43 -10.37
C PRO A 158 -8.45 11.88 -10.46
N ALA A 159 -8.84 11.31 -11.61
CA ALA A 159 -10.16 10.68 -11.79
C ALA A 159 -10.40 9.49 -10.84
N LEU A 160 -9.34 8.87 -10.30
CA LEU A 160 -9.47 7.81 -9.31
C LEU A 160 -10.02 8.31 -7.98
N ALA A 161 -9.93 9.62 -7.68
CA ALA A 161 -10.44 10.18 -6.44
C ALA A 161 -11.97 10.02 -6.34
N ASP A 162 -12.70 10.12 -7.45
CA ASP A 162 -14.15 9.89 -7.45
C ASP A 162 -14.49 8.45 -7.02
N HIS A 163 -13.71 7.48 -7.49
CA HIS A 163 -13.82 6.07 -7.07
C HIS A 163 -13.65 5.89 -5.56
N VAL A 164 -12.71 6.62 -4.94
CA VAL A 164 -12.52 6.62 -3.47
C VAL A 164 -13.79 7.09 -2.75
N GLY A 165 -14.44 8.13 -3.27
CA GLY A 165 -15.70 8.66 -2.75
C GLY A 165 -16.81 7.61 -2.76
N TYR A 166 -17.02 6.95 -3.90
CA TYR A 166 -18.07 5.92 -4.05
C TYR A 166 -17.87 4.69 -3.17
N LEU A 167 -16.63 4.29 -2.92
CA LEU A 167 -16.31 3.13 -2.08
C LEU A 167 -16.39 3.40 -0.58
N GLY A 168 -16.65 4.65 -0.16
CA GLY A 168 -16.83 4.99 1.26
C GLY A 168 -15.54 4.90 2.08
N TYR A 169 -14.38 5.12 1.46
CA TYR A 169 -13.10 5.18 2.18
C TYR A 169 -12.89 6.49 2.93
N VAL A 170 -13.51 7.58 2.46
CA VAL A 170 -13.38 8.93 3.05
C VAL A 170 -13.69 8.94 4.56
N PRO A 171 -14.84 8.42 5.05
CA PRO A 171 -15.13 8.44 6.49
C PRO A 171 -14.16 7.60 7.33
N LYS A 172 -13.57 6.54 6.75
CA LYS A 172 -12.59 5.68 7.44
C LYS A 172 -11.30 6.44 7.73
N VAL A 173 -10.80 7.20 6.75
CA VAL A 173 -9.60 8.03 6.93
C VAL A 173 -9.87 9.22 7.87
N VAL A 174 -11.04 9.85 7.77
CA VAL A 174 -11.45 10.91 8.72
C VAL A 174 -11.50 10.39 10.16
N SER A 175 -12.02 9.18 10.37
CA SER A 175 -12.06 8.53 11.69
C SER A 175 -10.65 8.29 12.25
N ALA A 176 -9.68 7.92 11.40
CA ALA A 176 -8.29 7.77 11.81
C ALA A 176 -7.66 9.11 12.26
N VAL A 177 -8.01 10.23 11.60
CA VAL A 177 -7.61 11.59 12.02
C VAL A 177 -8.27 11.98 13.35
N ALA A 178 -9.56 11.66 13.52
CA ALA A 178 -10.31 11.92 14.75
C ALA A 178 -9.69 11.24 15.97
N TYR A 179 -9.32 9.97 15.83
CA TYR A 179 -8.62 9.22 16.88
C TYR A 179 -7.27 9.87 17.24
N GLY A 180 -6.52 10.35 16.23
CA GLY A 180 -5.27 11.08 16.44
C GLY A 180 -5.44 12.38 17.23
N ALA A 181 -6.51 13.13 16.96
CA ALA A 181 -6.80 14.41 17.62
C ALA A 181 -7.10 14.25 19.13
N SER A 182 -7.84 13.22 19.53
CA SER A 182 -8.18 12.97 20.94
C SER A 182 -6.97 12.70 21.84
N ARG A 183 -5.89 12.12 21.29
CA ARG A 183 -4.66 11.83 22.05
C ARG A 183 -3.76 13.06 22.25
N GLU A 184 -3.88 14.07 21.40
CA GLU A 184 -3.09 15.30 21.52
C GLU A 184 -3.62 16.22 22.63
N THR A 185 -4.95 16.25 22.82
CA THR A 185 -5.57 16.93 23.97
C THR A 185 -5.09 16.35 25.30
N MET A 186 -5.06 15.02 25.43
CA MET A 186 -4.55 14.31 26.63
C MET A 186 -3.04 14.52 26.87
N ALA A 187 -2.23 14.56 25.80
CA ALA A 187 -0.79 14.82 25.93
C ALA A 187 -0.53 16.29 26.30
N SER A 188 -1.27 17.24 25.74
CA SER A 188 -1.12 18.66 26.04
C SER A 188 -1.53 19.02 27.47
N GLU A 189 -2.48 18.28 28.08
CA GLU A 189 -2.89 18.46 29.48
C GLU A 189 -1.84 17.94 30.49
N THR A 190 -0.93 17.05 30.07
CA THR A 190 0.07 16.43 30.96
C THR A 190 1.39 17.22 31.04
N TYR A 191 1.64 18.17 30.13
CA TYR A 191 2.92 18.92 30.03
C TYR A 191 2.78 20.44 30.20
N VAL A 192 2.01 20.91 31.18
CA VAL A 192 2.20 22.30 31.67
C VAL A 192 3.43 22.32 32.59
N SER A 193 4.62 22.11 32.02
CA SER A 193 5.89 22.37 32.70
C SER A 193 6.37 23.76 32.32
N VAL A 194 6.54 24.59 33.34
CA VAL A 194 7.13 25.92 33.29
C VAL A 194 8.63 25.74 33.03
N ASP A 195 9.05 25.70 31.78
CA ASP A 195 10.35 26.30 31.45
C ASP A 195 10.50 26.63 29.95
N GLY A 196 10.90 27.87 29.70
CA GLY A 196 11.19 28.39 28.37
C GLY A 196 12.56 27.92 27.91
N SER A 197 12.61 26.79 27.22
CA SER A 197 13.77 26.43 26.41
C SER A 197 13.31 25.82 25.09
N SER A 198 13.88 26.33 24.00
CA SER A 198 13.57 26.02 22.61
C SER A 198 13.51 24.51 22.37
N GLN A 199 12.30 23.95 22.33
CA GLN A 199 12.06 22.53 22.08
C GLN A 199 12.56 22.17 20.68
N GLN A 200 13.68 21.46 20.63
CA GLN A 200 14.17 20.81 19.42
C GLN A 200 13.05 19.95 18.81
N ILE A 201 12.96 20.06 17.49
CA ILE A 201 11.93 19.54 16.58
C ILE A 201 12.04 18.02 16.50
N SER A 202 11.60 17.31 17.53
CA SER A 202 11.51 15.84 17.51
C SER A 202 10.09 15.46 17.11
N GLN A 203 9.81 15.37 15.80
CA GLN A 203 8.53 14.84 15.32
C GLN A 203 8.41 13.38 15.77
N THR A 204 7.52 13.10 16.72
CA THR A 204 7.26 11.71 17.11
C THR A 204 6.75 10.92 15.89
N PRO A 205 7.12 9.65 15.73
CA PRO A 205 6.74 8.85 14.55
C PRO A 205 5.22 8.80 14.35
N GLN A 206 4.44 8.82 15.43
CA GLN A 206 2.98 8.93 15.39
C GLN A 206 2.47 10.27 14.83
N LYS A 207 3.16 11.40 15.08
CA LYS A 207 2.82 12.69 14.46
C LYS A 207 2.99 12.62 12.94
N ARG A 208 4.02 11.91 12.44
CA ARG A 208 4.23 11.74 10.99
C ARG A 208 3.08 10.98 10.34
N VAL A 209 2.59 9.90 10.97
CA VAL A 209 1.44 9.13 10.47
C VAL A 209 0.16 9.97 10.48
N ARG A 210 -0.08 10.78 11.52
CA ARG A 210 -1.23 11.70 11.55
C ARG A 210 -1.20 12.73 10.43
N LEU A 211 -0.04 13.35 10.20
CA LEU A 211 0.17 14.27 9.09
C LEU A 211 0.01 13.58 7.73
N SER A 212 0.33 12.28 7.64
CA SER A 212 0.11 11.51 6.42
C SER A 212 -1.39 11.31 6.14
N CYS A 213 -2.21 11.03 7.16
CA CYS A 213 -3.66 10.97 7.01
C CYS A 213 -4.23 12.32 6.52
N LEU A 214 -3.72 13.43 7.05
CA LEU A 214 -4.13 14.77 6.62
C LEU A 214 -3.76 15.04 5.14
N ARG A 215 -2.58 14.60 4.69
CA ARG A 215 -2.17 14.68 3.28
C ARG A 215 -3.06 13.86 2.36
N VAL A 216 -3.44 12.65 2.78
CA VAL A 216 -4.37 11.81 2.01
C VAL A 216 -5.75 12.47 1.91
N LEU A 217 -6.29 12.98 3.03
CA LEU A 217 -7.57 13.71 3.02
C LEU A 217 -7.52 14.98 2.16
N HIS A 218 -6.41 15.72 2.22
CA HIS A 218 -6.22 16.88 1.36
C HIS A 218 -6.25 16.52 -0.13
N GLN A 219 -5.62 15.40 -0.49
CA GLN A 219 -5.63 14.91 -1.86
C GLN A 219 -7.03 14.45 -2.28
N PHE A 220 -7.78 13.79 -1.39
CA PHE A 220 -9.19 13.44 -1.64
C PHE A 220 -10.04 14.68 -1.87
N ALA A 221 -9.83 15.75 -1.09
CA ALA A 221 -10.59 17.00 -1.20
C ALA A 221 -10.36 17.75 -2.53
N GLY A 222 -9.46 17.26 -3.40
CA GLY A 222 -9.36 17.71 -4.78
C GLY A 222 -10.51 17.23 -5.68
N SER A 223 -11.22 16.16 -5.32
CA SER A 223 -12.44 15.67 -6.00
C SER A 223 -13.68 16.21 -5.29
N THR A 224 -14.69 16.61 -6.07
CA THR A 224 -15.99 17.05 -5.55
C THR A 224 -16.69 15.93 -4.81
N THR A 225 -16.72 14.72 -5.36
CA THR A 225 -17.33 13.52 -4.75
C THR A 225 -16.77 13.26 -3.35
N CYS A 226 -15.44 13.31 -3.21
CA CYS A 226 -14.79 13.13 -1.92
C CYS A 226 -15.01 14.31 -0.96
N ALA A 227 -15.00 15.54 -1.48
CA ALA A 227 -15.23 16.75 -0.68
C ALA A 227 -16.67 16.79 -0.13
N GLU A 228 -17.67 16.42 -0.94
CA GLU A 228 -19.06 16.23 -0.51
C GLU A 228 -19.17 15.14 0.55
N ALA A 229 -18.50 13.99 0.35
CA ALA A 229 -18.47 12.91 1.33
C ALA A 229 -17.83 13.34 2.67
N MET A 230 -16.87 14.27 2.65
CA MET A 230 -16.27 14.90 3.84
C MET A 230 -17.17 15.97 4.47
N ALA A 231 -17.96 16.70 3.68
CA ALA A 231 -18.93 17.66 4.17
C ALA A 231 -20.13 16.95 4.82
N ALA A 232 -20.49 15.77 4.32
CA ALA A 232 -21.60 14.97 4.81
C ALA A 232 -21.38 14.50 6.27
N THR A 233 -22.42 14.66 7.09
CA THR A 233 -22.44 14.16 8.46
C THR A 233 -22.59 12.64 8.47
N SER A 234 -21.56 11.93 8.92
CA SER A 234 -21.62 10.49 9.18
C SER A 234 -22.04 10.28 10.64
N VAL A 235 -23.13 9.52 10.86
CA VAL A 235 -23.58 8.99 12.17
C VAL A 235 -23.38 9.98 13.34
N GLY A 236 -23.96 11.17 13.22
CA GLY A 236 -24.04 12.15 14.33
C GLY A 236 -22.75 12.90 14.68
N THR A 237 -21.62 12.68 13.99
CA THR A 237 -20.41 13.50 14.16
C THR A 237 -20.08 14.25 12.86
N PRO A 238 -19.96 15.59 12.87
CA PRO A 238 -19.53 16.31 11.69
C PRO A 238 -18.11 15.89 11.34
N GLN A 239 -17.90 15.35 10.13
CA GLN A 239 -16.58 14.92 9.64
C GLN A 239 -15.57 16.08 9.52
N VAL A 240 -16.06 17.32 9.61
CA VAL A 240 -15.30 18.57 9.66
C VAL A 240 -14.61 18.78 11.03
N VAL A 241 -15.16 18.23 12.13
CA VAL A 241 -14.62 18.45 13.49
C VAL A 241 -13.19 17.91 13.66
N PRO A 242 -12.85 16.69 13.20
CA PRO A 242 -11.47 16.21 13.19
C PRO A 242 -10.51 17.12 12.42
N LEU A 243 -10.94 17.68 11.28
CA LEU A 243 -10.12 18.59 10.47
C LEU A 243 -9.90 19.94 11.18
N MET A 244 -10.91 20.47 11.88
CA MET A 244 -10.77 21.68 12.69
C MET A 244 -9.78 21.47 13.84
N LYS A 245 -9.83 20.31 14.51
CA LYS A 245 -8.85 19.95 15.54
C LYS A 245 -7.43 19.81 14.98
N ALA A 246 -7.30 19.34 13.73
CA ALA A 246 -6.01 19.21 13.06
C ALA A 246 -5.34 20.56 12.71
N ILE A 247 -6.06 21.68 12.78
CA ILE A 247 -5.46 23.03 12.64
C ILE A 247 -4.42 23.28 13.75
N GLY A 248 -4.63 22.71 14.94
CA GLY A 248 -3.70 22.81 16.06
C GLY A 248 -2.44 21.95 15.90
N TRP A 249 -2.37 21.09 14.89
CA TRP A 249 -1.24 20.19 14.71
C TRP A 249 -0.01 20.93 14.17
N GLN A 250 1.12 20.75 14.85
CA GLN A 250 2.40 21.33 14.43
C GLN A 250 2.80 20.80 13.04
N GLY A 251 2.81 21.70 12.03
CA GLY A 251 3.14 21.36 10.63
C GLY A 251 1.96 20.87 9.78
N GLY A 252 0.75 20.76 10.34
CA GLY A 252 -0.47 20.36 9.62
C GLY A 252 -1.49 21.50 9.39
N SER A 253 -1.32 22.65 10.06
CA SER A 253 -2.29 23.74 10.10
C SER A 253 -2.73 24.27 8.73
N ILE A 254 -1.77 24.60 7.85
CA ILE A 254 -2.05 25.11 6.49
C ILE A 254 -2.83 24.09 5.68
N LEU A 255 -2.38 22.83 5.72
CA LEU A 255 -2.99 21.75 4.97
C LEU A 255 -4.42 21.45 5.45
N ALA A 256 -4.65 21.50 6.76
CA ALA A 256 -5.98 21.37 7.35
C ALA A 256 -6.91 22.50 6.90
N LEU A 257 -6.45 23.75 6.94
CA LEU A 257 -7.22 24.92 6.49
C LEU A 257 -7.55 24.85 4.99
N GLU A 258 -6.57 24.44 4.16
CA GLU A 258 -6.78 24.34 2.72
C GLU A 258 -7.74 23.20 2.37
N THR A 259 -7.66 22.08 3.10
CA THR A 259 -8.62 20.97 2.99
C THR A 259 -10.03 21.42 3.38
N LEU A 260 -10.17 22.11 4.52
CA LEU A 260 -11.45 22.66 4.98
C LEU A 260 -12.05 23.63 3.96
N LYS A 261 -11.24 24.52 3.37
CA LYS A 261 -11.70 25.42 2.30
C LYS A 261 -12.31 24.64 1.13
N ARG A 262 -11.66 23.57 0.67
CA ARG A 262 -12.18 22.74 -0.44
C ARG A 262 -13.47 22.02 -0.06
N VAL A 263 -13.55 21.48 1.15
CA VAL A 263 -14.75 20.79 1.66
C VAL A 263 -15.94 21.76 1.78
N VAL A 264 -15.72 22.97 2.30
CA VAL A 264 -16.79 23.99 2.43
C VAL A 264 -17.27 24.47 1.06
N VAL A 265 -16.37 24.63 0.08
CA VAL A 265 -16.75 25.04 -1.28
C VAL A 265 -17.60 23.97 -1.96
N ALA A 266 -17.32 22.67 -1.74
CA ALA A 266 -18.09 21.59 -2.33
C ALA A 266 -19.45 21.34 -1.66
N GLY A 267 -19.61 21.76 -0.40
CA GLY A 267 -20.87 21.62 0.36
C GLY A 267 -21.89 22.74 0.13
N ASN A 268 -21.52 23.80 -0.59
CA ASN A 268 -22.37 24.94 -0.97
C ASN A 268 -22.83 24.83 -2.42
#